data_AF-A0A4Q5QKM8-F1
#
_entry.id   AF-A0A4Q5QKM8-F1
#
_cell.length_a   1.000
_cell.length_b   1.000
_cell.length_c   1.000
_cell.angle_alpha   90.00
_cell.angle_beta   90.00
_cell.angle_gamma   90.00
#
_symmetry.space_group_name_H-M   'P 1'
#
loop_
_entity.id
_entity.type
_entity.pdbx_description
1 polymer ?
#
loop_
_entity_poly.entity_id
_entity_poly.type
_entity_poly.pdbx_seq_one_letter_code
_entity_poly.pdbx_strand_id
1 'polypeptide(L)'
;QWDDVLAKLAQLPQANGVYLAAESAPDSYTNPEYKTDHPSVLAALGMMPATGQVDTATMHRTFDLIWQEWSWDKTWGWDFPMTSMTATRLGLPEKAVDALLMKVQTNTYLPNGHNYQEGRLPLYLPGNGGLLAAVALMCAGYDGCKEPNPGIPKTWKVKWEGLQKMP
;
A
#
# COMPACT_ATOMS: atom_id res chain seq x y z
N GLN A 1 -11.96 -25.78 16.10
CA GLN A 1 -12.29 -24.57 16.88
C GLN A 1 -11.83 -23.31 16.15
N TRP A 2 -10.52 -23.07 15.94
CA TRP A 2 -10.05 -21.90 15.19
C TRP A 2 -10.33 -21.97 13.68
N ASP A 3 -10.17 -23.14 13.06
CA ASP A 3 -10.52 -23.33 11.63
C ASP A 3 -12.00 -23.10 11.36
N ASP A 4 -12.87 -23.48 12.30
CA ASP A 4 -14.32 -23.25 12.21
C ASP A 4 -14.68 -21.77 12.28
N VAL A 5 -13.88 -20.97 13.01
CA VAL A 5 -14.04 -19.51 13.07
C VAL A 5 -13.52 -18.88 11.79
N LEU A 6 -12.34 -19.30 11.32
CA LEU A 6 -11.75 -18.83 10.06
C LEU A 6 -12.70 -19.06 8.87
N ALA A 7 -13.32 -20.23 8.79
CA ALA A 7 -14.27 -20.58 7.74
C ALA A 7 -15.58 -19.75 7.77
N LYS A 8 -15.84 -19.04 8.87
CA LYS A 8 -17.03 -18.20 9.06
C LYS A 8 -16.73 -16.70 8.99
N LEU A 9 -15.49 -16.31 8.74
CA LEU A 9 -15.16 -14.90 8.52
C LEU A 9 -15.86 -14.42 7.24
N ALA A 10 -16.40 -13.20 7.32
CA ALA A 10 -17.03 -12.57 6.18
C ALA A 10 -16.00 -12.37 5.05
N GLN A 11 -16.47 -12.47 3.82
CA GLN A 11 -15.67 -12.07 2.66
C GLN A 11 -15.45 -10.55 2.69
N LEU A 12 -14.35 -10.11 2.10
CA LEU A 12 -14.07 -8.67 1.98
C LEU A 12 -15.19 -8.01 1.14
N PRO A 13 -15.77 -6.89 1.61
CA PRO A 13 -16.89 -6.25 0.95
C PRO A 13 -16.47 -5.69 -0.40
N GLN A 14 -17.32 -5.88 -1.42
CA GLN A 14 -17.05 -5.48 -2.80
C GLN A 14 -18.29 -4.87 -3.44
N ALA A 15 -18.10 -3.86 -4.28
CA ALA A 15 -19.14 -3.33 -5.17
C ALA A 15 -18.51 -2.90 -6.49
N ASN A 16 -19.22 -3.11 -7.60
CA ASN A 16 -18.77 -2.71 -8.95
C ASN A 16 -17.37 -3.21 -9.32
N GLY A 17 -16.96 -4.37 -8.79
CA GLY A 17 -15.68 -4.99 -9.08
C GLY A 17 -14.47 -4.39 -8.35
N VAL A 18 -14.67 -3.56 -7.33
CA VAL A 18 -13.62 -3.07 -6.41
C VAL A 18 -13.96 -3.43 -4.96
N TYR A 19 -12.96 -3.47 -4.09
CA TYR A 19 -13.17 -3.61 -2.65
C TYR A 19 -13.73 -2.31 -2.07
N LEU A 20 -14.60 -2.40 -1.07
CA LEU A 20 -15.10 -1.26 -0.31
C LEU A 20 -14.29 -1.07 0.97
N ALA A 21 -14.23 0.16 1.49
CA ALA A 21 -13.66 0.42 2.81
C ALA A 21 -14.49 -0.23 3.93
N ALA A 22 -15.81 -0.23 3.79
CA ALA A 22 -16.75 -0.95 4.64
C ALA A 22 -18.00 -1.33 3.84
N GLU A 23 -18.65 -2.45 4.18
CA GLU A 23 -19.90 -2.89 3.55
C GLU A 23 -21.01 -1.83 3.64
N SER A 24 -21.05 -1.09 4.75
CA SER A 24 -22.02 -0.02 5.00
C SER A 24 -21.70 1.31 4.33
N ALA A 25 -20.57 1.42 3.61
CA ALA A 25 -20.12 2.65 2.95
C ALA A 25 -19.97 2.43 1.43
N PRO A 26 -21.07 2.14 0.70
CA PRO A 26 -21.01 1.82 -0.74
C PRO A 26 -20.58 3.00 -1.61
N ASP A 27 -20.65 4.22 -1.09
CA ASP A 27 -20.28 5.48 -1.75
C ASP A 27 -18.83 5.92 -1.46
N SER A 28 -18.01 5.06 -0.84
CA SER A 28 -16.62 5.36 -0.42
C SER A 28 -15.74 5.98 -1.52
N TYR A 29 -16.02 5.67 -2.80
CA TYR A 29 -15.27 6.18 -3.96
C TYR A 29 -15.99 7.28 -4.75
N THR A 30 -17.20 7.66 -4.35
CA THR A 30 -17.98 8.72 -5.01
C THR A 30 -18.20 9.91 -4.09
N ASN A 31 -18.18 9.70 -2.77
CA ASN A 31 -18.29 10.75 -1.79
C ASN A 31 -16.92 11.40 -1.54
N PRO A 32 -16.73 12.71 -1.82
CA PRO A 32 -15.45 13.38 -1.63
C PRO A 32 -14.92 13.34 -0.19
N GLU A 33 -15.78 13.23 0.81
CA GLU A 33 -15.37 13.12 2.22
C GLU A 33 -14.64 11.80 2.49
N TYR A 34 -15.11 10.71 1.88
CA TYR A 34 -14.56 9.36 2.07
C TYR A 34 -13.36 9.05 1.17
N LYS A 35 -13.03 9.95 0.24
CA LYS A 35 -11.81 9.90 -0.59
C LYS A 35 -10.64 10.69 0.02
N THR A 36 -10.71 10.95 1.32
CA THR A 36 -9.67 11.65 2.08
C THR A 36 -9.03 10.69 3.09
N ASP A 37 -7.94 11.10 3.72
CA ASP A 37 -7.24 10.30 4.72
C ASP A 37 -6.69 8.98 4.13
N HIS A 38 -6.61 7.91 4.92
CA HIS A 38 -5.95 6.66 4.55
C HIS A 38 -6.72 5.81 3.51
N PRO A 39 -6.11 5.45 2.36
CA PRO A 39 -6.67 4.44 1.45
C PRO A 39 -6.46 3.01 1.99
N SER A 40 -6.94 2.76 3.22
CA SER A 40 -6.61 1.58 4.05
C SER A 40 -6.98 0.23 3.42
N VAL A 41 -7.89 0.20 2.45
CA VAL A 41 -8.23 -1.02 1.72
C VAL A 41 -7.00 -1.62 1.02
N LEU A 42 -6.03 -0.79 0.62
CA LEU A 42 -4.78 -1.25 0.02
C LEU A 42 -3.95 -2.10 1.01
N ALA A 43 -4.02 -1.81 2.32
CA ALA A 43 -3.28 -2.54 3.34
C ALA A 43 -3.62 -4.04 3.37
N ALA A 44 -4.84 -4.42 2.95
CA ALA A 44 -5.29 -5.80 2.90
C ALA A 44 -4.40 -6.69 2.02
N LEU A 45 -3.78 -6.11 0.98
CA LEU A 45 -2.75 -6.78 0.19
C LEU A 45 -1.35 -6.26 0.49
N GLY A 46 -1.15 -4.94 0.57
CA GLY A 46 0.19 -4.35 0.66
C GLY A 46 0.92 -4.66 1.96
N MET A 47 0.24 -4.50 3.10
CA MET A 47 0.85 -4.61 4.43
C MET A 47 0.66 -5.99 5.05
N MET A 48 -0.46 -6.65 4.74
CA MET A 48 -0.80 -7.95 5.30
C MET A 48 -0.27 -9.11 4.42
N PRO A 49 0.00 -10.28 5.01
CA PRO A 49 0.34 -11.48 4.24
C PRO A 49 -0.81 -11.88 3.32
N ALA A 50 -0.49 -12.52 2.19
CA ALA A 50 -1.53 -13.03 1.29
C ALA A 50 -2.21 -14.25 1.92
N THR A 51 -3.41 -14.06 2.46
CA THR A 51 -4.19 -15.13 3.14
C THR A 51 -5.15 -15.89 2.22
N GLY A 52 -5.27 -15.47 0.95
CA GLY A 52 -6.26 -15.99 0.00
C GLY A 52 -7.63 -15.30 0.08
N GLN A 53 -7.87 -14.39 1.02
CA GLN A 53 -9.11 -13.58 1.06
C GLN A 53 -9.14 -12.44 0.03
N VAL A 54 -7.96 -12.01 -0.44
CA VAL A 54 -7.84 -10.96 -1.45
C VAL A 54 -7.68 -11.59 -2.84
N ASP A 55 -8.60 -11.27 -3.73
CA ASP A 55 -8.49 -11.47 -5.16
C ASP A 55 -7.63 -10.35 -5.77
N THR A 56 -6.50 -10.74 -6.38
CA THR A 56 -5.51 -9.77 -6.88
C THR A 56 -6.03 -8.95 -8.06
N ALA A 57 -6.91 -9.51 -8.90
CA ALA A 57 -7.51 -8.75 -10.00
C ALA A 57 -8.45 -7.65 -9.49
N THR A 58 -9.22 -7.94 -8.44
CA THR A 58 -10.08 -6.96 -7.75
C THR A 58 -9.25 -5.92 -7.02
N MET A 59 -8.18 -6.32 -6.34
CA MET A 59 -7.27 -5.37 -5.71
C MET A 59 -6.56 -4.49 -6.74
N HIS A 60 -6.22 -5.01 -7.92
CA HIS A 60 -5.65 -4.21 -9.01
C HIS A 60 -6.62 -3.11 -9.47
N ARG A 61 -7.89 -3.44 -9.72
CA ARG A 61 -8.91 -2.44 -10.07
C ARG A 61 -9.14 -1.42 -8.95
N THR A 62 -9.11 -1.89 -7.69
CA THR A 62 -9.22 -1.04 -6.50
C THR A 62 -8.04 -0.07 -6.40
N PHE A 63 -6.82 -0.57 -6.65
CA PHE A 63 -5.60 0.22 -6.69
C PHE A 63 -5.66 1.29 -7.79
N ASP A 64 -6.07 0.94 -9.01
CA ASP A 64 -6.17 1.90 -10.11
C ASP A 64 -7.18 3.01 -9.81
N LEU A 65 -8.33 2.65 -9.22
CA LEU A 65 -9.35 3.62 -8.80
C LEU A 65 -8.79 4.59 -7.74
N ILE A 66 -8.15 4.07 -6.69
CA ILE A 66 -7.54 4.90 -5.65
C ILE A 66 -6.42 5.77 -6.24
N TRP A 67 -5.57 5.20 -7.10
CA TRP A 67 -4.50 5.93 -7.75
C TRP A 67 -5.01 7.19 -8.49
N GLN A 68 -6.14 7.06 -9.17
CA GLN A 68 -6.73 8.13 -9.98
C GLN A 68 -7.57 9.12 -9.16
N GLU A 69 -8.34 8.65 -8.19
CA GLU A 69 -9.44 9.41 -7.61
C GLU A 69 -9.22 9.88 -6.17
N TRP A 70 -8.18 9.40 -5.49
CA TRP A 70 -7.93 9.72 -4.09
C TRP A 70 -7.41 11.16 -3.90
N SER A 71 -7.81 11.79 -2.80
CA SER A 71 -7.31 13.12 -2.42
C SER A 71 -5.93 12.99 -1.77
N TRP A 72 -4.91 12.72 -2.59
CA TRP A 72 -3.55 12.46 -2.12
C TRP A 72 -2.97 13.57 -1.23
N ASP A 73 -3.35 14.82 -1.43
CA ASP A 73 -2.97 15.96 -0.59
C ASP A 73 -3.50 15.89 0.86
N LYS A 74 -4.46 15.01 1.13
CA LYS A 74 -5.07 14.76 2.44
C LYS A 74 -4.65 13.44 3.09
N THR A 75 -3.60 12.80 2.57
CA THR A 75 -3.07 11.53 3.08
C THR A 75 -1.97 11.75 4.12
N TRP A 76 -1.56 10.70 4.80
CA TRP A 76 -0.47 10.69 5.77
C TRP A 76 0.77 9.98 5.23
N GLY A 77 1.92 10.26 5.83
CA GLY A 77 3.20 9.78 5.30
C GLY A 77 3.35 8.25 5.19
N TRP A 78 2.56 7.46 5.91
CA TRP A 78 2.58 5.99 5.80
C TRP A 78 1.71 5.46 4.65
N ASP A 79 0.85 6.28 4.06
CA ASP A 79 -0.03 5.87 2.96
C ASP A 79 0.77 5.60 1.67
N PHE A 80 1.85 6.35 1.45
CA PHE A 80 2.74 6.19 0.29
C PHE A 80 3.50 4.85 0.30
N PRO A 81 4.16 4.42 1.39
CA PRO A 81 4.73 3.09 1.46
C PRO A 81 3.68 1.98 1.43
N MET A 82 2.49 2.15 2.03
CA MET A 82 1.38 1.18 1.88
C MET A 82 1.00 0.99 0.40
N THR A 83 0.86 2.11 -0.32
CA THR A 83 0.55 2.13 -1.75
C THR A 83 1.67 1.45 -2.55
N SER A 84 2.93 1.75 -2.23
CA SER A 84 4.11 1.14 -2.86
C SER A 84 4.17 -0.38 -2.65
N MET A 85 3.88 -0.85 -1.43
CA MET A 85 3.86 -2.27 -1.11
C MET A 85 2.74 -3.00 -1.86
N THR A 86 1.58 -2.37 -1.98
CA THR A 86 0.46 -2.91 -2.76
C THR A 86 0.82 -3.00 -4.24
N ALA A 87 1.37 -1.92 -4.83
CA ALA A 87 1.82 -1.92 -6.21
C ALA A 87 2.87 -3.02 -6.49
N THR A 88 3.80 -3.23 -5.55
CA THR A 88 4.80 -4.31 -5.62
C THR A 88 4.15 -5.69 -5.68
N ARG A 89 3.16 -5.96 -4.81
CA ARG A 89 2.44 -7.25 -4.80
C ARG A 89 1.52 -7.44 -6.00
N LEU A 90 1.10 -6.35 -6.64
CA LEU A 90 0.34 -6.36 -7.90
C LEU A 90 1.23 -6.47 -9.15
N GLY A 91 2.56 -6.48 -9.01
CA GLY A 91 3.48 -6.55 -10.14
C GLY A 91 3.59 -5.24 -10.93
N LEU A 92 3.44 -4.10 -10.25
CA LEU A 92 3.50 -2.74 -10.82
C LEU A 92 4.74 -1.99 -10.31
N PRO A 93 5.97 -2.37 -10.73
CA PRO A 93 7.19 -1.81 -10.15
C PRO A 93 7.37 -0.31 -10.39
N GLU A 94 6.90 0.21 -11.53
CA GLU A 94 6.91 1.65 -11.81
C GLU A 94 6.02 2.40 -10.82
N LYS A 95 4.81 1.90 -10.57
CA LYS A 95 3.90 2.48 -9.57
C LYS A 95 4.41 2.36 -8.14
N ALA A 96 5.14 1.28 -7.83
CA ALA A 96 5.75 1.11 -6.52
C ALA A 96 6.77 2.21 -6.22
N VAL A 97 7.60 2.57 -7.21
CA VAL A 97 8.54 3.70 -7.10
C VAL A 97 7.80 5.04 -7.12
N ASP A 98 6.85 5.24 -8.04
CA ASP A 98 6.08 6.48 -8.14
C ASP A 98 5.34 6.80 -6.84
N ALA A 99 4.81 5.80 -6.14
CA ALA A 99 4.14 5.97 -4.85
C ALA A 99 5.09 6.59 -3.81
N LEU A 100 6.32 6.09 -3.71
CA LEU A 100 7.33 6.61 -2.77
C LEU A 100 7.84 8.00 -3.17
N LEU A 101 7.72 8.38 -4.44
CA LEU A 101 8.19 9.66 -4.97
C LEU A 101 7.06 10.66 -5.27
N MET A 102 5.83 10.35 -4.86
CA MET A 102 4.67 11.19 -5.10
C MET A 102 4.88 12.56 -4.43
N LYS A 103 4.65 13.64 -5.19
CA LYS A 103 4.90 15.02 -4.74
C LYS A 103 3.77 15.55 -3.87
N VAL A 104 3.71 15.07 -2.63
CA VAL A 104 2.76 15.49 -1.59
C VAL A 104 3.53 15.87 -0.34
N GLN A 105 3.06 16.88 0.41
CA GLN A 105 3.73 17.35 1.62
C GLN A 105 4.02 16.21 2.61
N THR A 106 3.05 15.34 2.85
CA THR A 106 3.14 14.25 3.82
C THR A 106 4.06 13.12 3.38
N ASN A 107 4.46 13.09 2.09
CA ASN A 107 5.51 12.22 1.56
C ASN A 107 6.91 12.86 1.57
N THR A 108 7.09 13.98 2.28
CA THR A 108 8.37 14.69 2.34
C THR A 108 9.26 14.10 3.43
N TYR A 109 10.54 13.91 3.11
CA TYR A 109 11.58 13.55 4.07
C TYR A 109 12.53 14.75 4.23
N LEU A 110 12.70 15.21 5.46
CA LEU A 110 13.55 16.34 5.79
C LEU A 110 15.04 15.99 5.61
N PRO A 111 15.95 16.98 5.57
CA PRO A 111 17.40 16.71 5.44
C PRO A 111 17.99 15.82 6.54
N ASN A 112 17.34 15.74 7.70
CA ASN A 112 17.71 14.83 8.79
C ASN A 112 17.14 13.40 8.63
N GLY A 113 16.45 13.12 7.52
CA GLY A 113 15.88 11.83 7.18
C GLY A 113 14.49 11.55 7.76
N HIS A 114 13.90 12.45 8.58
CA HIS A 114 12.57 12.22 9.15
C HIS A 114 11.45 12.55 8.17
N ASN A 115 10.42 11.70 8.13
CA ASN A 115 9.20 12.00 7.39
C ASN A 115 8.43 13.13 8.10
N TYR A 116 8.01 14.12 7.31
CA TYR A 116 7.28 15.30 7.78
C TYR A 116 5.80 15.17 7.41
N GLN A 117 4.92 15.26 8.40
CA GLN A 117 3.48 15.31 8.17
C GLN A 117 3.02 16.77 8.03
N GLU A 118 3.18 17.54 9.10
CA GLU A 118 2.76 18.95 9.19
C GLU A 118 3.38 19.63 10.42
N GLY A 119 3.09 20.92 10.64
CA GLY A 119 3.73 21.72 11.69
C GLY A 119 3.58 21.14 13.11
N ARG A 120 2.42 20.54 13.43
CA ARG A 120 2.19 19.88 14.74
C ARG A 120 2.83 18.49 14.85
N LEU A 121 3.22 17.89 13.73
CA LEU A 121 3.78 16.55 13.65
C LEU A 121 4.98 16.54 12.69
N PRO A 122 6.06 17.27 13.03
CA PRO A 122 7.20 17.45 12.13
C PRO A 122 8.03 16.18 11.97
N LEU A 123 7.90 15.22 12.90
CA LEU A 123 8.58 13.93 12.89
C LEU A 123 7.53 12.81 12.96
N TYR A 124 7.21 12.22 11.81
CA TYR A 124 6.21 11.18 11.69
C TYR A 124 6.85 9.83 11.36
N LEU A 125 7.24 9.09 12.40
CA LEU A 125 7.97 7.83 12.27
C LEU A 125 7.25 6.71 11.49
N PRO A 126 5.90 6.64 11.42
CA PRO A 126 5.25 5.67 10.56
C PRO A 126 5.62 5.79 9.08
N GLY A 127 5.83 7.00 8.56
CA GLY A 127 6.34 7.19 7.20
C GLY A 127 7.75 6.63 7.04
N ASN A 128 8.65 6.90 7.99
CA ASN A 128 10.01 6.36 8.00
C ASN A 128 10.04 4.83 8.03
N GLY A 129 9.33 4.20 8.97
CA GLY A 129 9.27 2.75 9.09
C GLY A 129 8.62 2.11 7.86
N GLY A 130 7.55 2.74 7.35
CA GLY A 130 6.88 2.32 6.14
C GLY A 130 7.80 2.35 4.92
N LEU A 131 8.60 3.40 4.73
CA LEU A 131 9.57 3.49 3.63
C LEU A 131 10.57 2.34 3.67
N LEU A 132 11.13 2.04 4.85
CA LEU A 132 12.08 0.93 5.00
C LEU A 132 11.42 -0.42 4.71
N ALA A 133 10.20 -0.65 5.20
CA ALA A 133 9.44 -1.87 4.93
C ALA A 133 9.10 -2.01 3.44
N ALA A 134 8.66 -0.93 2.79
CA ALA A 134 8.34 -0.91 1.36
C ALA A 134 9.56 -1.22 0.51
N VAL A 135 10.71 -0.56 0.76
CA VAL A 135 11.95 -0.84 0.03
C VAL A 135 12.42 -2.28 0.26
N ALA A 136 12.28 -2.80 1.48
CA ALA A 136 12.60 -4.20 1.76
C ALA A 136 11.74 -5.16 0.93
N LEU A 137 10.41 -4.95 0.88
CA LEU A 137 9.49 -5.71 0.05
C LEU A 137 9.81 -5.59 -1.44
N MET A 138 10.07 -4.38 -1.93
CA MET A 138 10.39 -4.10 -3.33
C MET A 138 11.67 -4.83 -3.79
N CYS A 139 12.65 -4.99 -2.90
CA CYS A 139 13.93 -5.63 -3.18
C CYS A 139 13.91 -7.15 -2.93
N ALA A 140 13.58 -7.58 -1.72
CA ALA A 140 13.63 -8.98 -1.31
C ALA A 140 12.39 -9.79 -1.75
N GLY A 141 11.27 -9.09 -1.97
CA GLY A 141 9.98 -9.70 -2.26
C GLY A 141 9.28 -10.24 -1.02
N TYR A 142 8.34 -11.13 -1.27
CA TYR A 142 7.44 -11.71 -0.28
C TYR A 142 7.30 -13.22 -0.46
N ASP A 143 6.61 -13.88 0.47
CA ASP A 143 6.31 -15.31 0.37
C ASP A 143 5.57 -15.64 -0.92
N GLY A 144 6.06 -16.66 -1.63
CA GLY A 144 5.56 -17.02 -2.96
C GLY A 144 6.03 -16.12 -4.11
N CYS A 145 6.69 -14.97 -3.85
CA CYS A 145 7.26 -14.12 -4.89
C CYS A 145 8.43 -14.82 -5.59
N LYS A 146 8.30 -14.96 -6.92
CA LYS A 146 9.31 -15.57 -7.80
C LYS A 146 10.16 -14.53 -8.55
N GLU A 147 9.64 -13.32 -8.69
CA GLU A 147 10.34 -12.23 -9.38
C GLU A 147 11.44 -11.65 -8.48
N PRO A 148 12.67 -11.50 -8.99
CA PRO A 148 13.72 -10.78 -8.27
C PRO A 148 13.44 -9.27 -8.29
N ASN A 149 13.62 -8.60 -7.15
CA ASN A 149 13.36 -7.16 -7.00
C ASN A 149 11.96 -6.77 -7.52
N PRO A 150 10.86 -7.40 -7.03
CA PRO A 150 9.54 -7.30 -7.64
C PRO A 150 8.96 -5.89 -7.71
N GLY A 151 9.42 -4.98 -6.85
CA GLY A 151 8.97 -3.60 -6.81
C GLY A 151 9.91 -2.61 -7.49
N ILE A 152 10.96 -3.11 -8.17
CA ILE A 152 11.96 -2.28 -8.83
C ILE A 152 11.79 -2.35 -10.36
N PRO A 153 11.76 -1.21 -11.09
CA PRO A 153 11.71 -1.22 -12.54
C PRO A 153 12.87 -2.01 -13.13
N LYS A 154 12.59 -2.85 -14.14
CA LYS A 154 13.59 -3.77 -14.73
C LYS A 154 14.79 -3.06 -15.37
N THR A 155 14.66 -1.78 -15.68
CA THR A 155 15.72 -0.94 -16.24
C THR A 155 16.75 -0.50 -15.19
N TRP A 156 16.44 -0.63 -13.90
CA TRP A 156 17.30 -0.18 -12.81
C TRP A 156 18.28 -1.28 -12.41
N LYS A 157 19.52 -0.88 -12.12
CA LYS A 157 20.56 -1.77 -11.57
C LYS A 157 20.61 -1.56 -10.07
N VAL A 158 20.06 -2.51 -9.30
CA VAL A 158 19.97 -2.42 -7.84
C VAL A 158 20.90 -3.44 -7.18
N LYS A 159 21.46 -3.06 -6.03
CA LYS A 159 22.21 -3.93 -5.12
C LYS A 159 21.62 -3.77 -3.72
N TRP A 160 21.44 -4.88 -3.03
CA TRP A 160 21.03 -4.94 -1.64
C TRP A 160 21.58 -6.20 -1.00
N GLU A 161 21.67 -6.22 0.32
CA GLU A 161 22.12 -7.37 1.10
C GLU A 161 21.34 -7.43 2.42
N GLY A 162 21.29 -8.61 3.04
CA GLY A 162 20.74 -8.79 4.39
C GLY A 162 19.22 -8.64 4.55
N LEU A 163 18.48 -8.25 3.50
CA LEU A 163 17.02 -8.14 3.56
C LEU A 163 16.35 -9.53 3.56
N GLN A 164 15.24 -9.63 4.29
CA GLN A 164 14.41 -10.84 4.37
C GLN A 164 13.11 -10.63 3.61
N LYS A 165 12.55 -11.72 3.06
CA LYS A 165 11.23 -11.69 2.45
C LYS A 165 10.18 -11.33 3.49
N MET A 166 9.22 -10.50 3.11
CA MET A 166 8.02 -10.30 3.92
C MET A 166 7.07 -11.49 3.76
N PRO A 167 6.21 -11.78 4.75
CA PRO A 167 5.16 -12.78 4.58
C PRO A 167 4.13 -12.40 3.51
#